data_AF-I7LY27-F1
#
_entry.id   AF-I7LY27-F1
#
_cell.length_a   1.000
_cell.length_b   1.000
_cell.length_c   1.000
_cell.angle_alpha   90.00
_cell.angle_beta   90.00
_cell.angle_gamma   90.00
#
_symmetry.space_group_name_H-M   'P 1'
#
loop_
_entity.id
_entity.type
_entity.pdbx_description
1 polymer ?
#
loop_
_entity_poly.entity_id
_entity_poly.type
_entity_poly.pdbx_seq_one_letter_code
_entity_poly.pdbx_strand_id
1 'polypeptide(L)'
;MIKRIILLVFVIALVQSKLSIISPQALADQLGDEIGYSLANYGNNPYGSTFYGVIAIPDPLNGCQSISSKYDLNLENTEESQLNQNSAIAYLIERGQCSFVSKSRNAQNSNGKVAIIFNDKKNEGVNDIVLMDQSDHSGKGLMISTIFVTKKTGDTILNYVSNNKDEPIRIKIEFQRPQGKEKNKIKFWMSSMDLSSYEFLINFHKHYLDLKHDNVEIDFTPHYITQSDNDETKQKEHCISRGKFCNPEFQIGGNDLHNREVVLEDLRQILLFQLDQEAWWKYILLFKKNCVEKQEVKISECSERVIGFSGLTPNQLRQFRTSFSESFVPKSTTDDEYAINDNEIFETERKKQYYQSVSILPTLILNGDHFRGDVTQDSAIYEYICSSLVPKPESCFDSYREWKEFRNKKIKENAPSQSEMRVGLIIFIIVLILGIMLIILFIYKRMVKKEISESMGPQVNLAISNYFALNDTQTSNKNKK
;
A
#
# COMPACT_ATOMS: atom_id res chain seq x y z
N MET A 1 11.31 -61.41 4.73
CA MET A 1 12.28 -60.31 4.93
C MET A 1 11.65 -59.03 4.33
N ILE A 2 10.77 -58.36 5.08
CA ILE A 2 10.04 -57.17 4.61
C ILE A 2 10.55 -55.99 5.44
N LYS A 3 11.34 -55.11 4.81
CA LYS A 3 11.86 -53.89 5.44
C LYS A 3 10.70 -52.92 5.65
N ARG A 4 10.34 -52.66 6.91
CA ARG A 4 9.51 -51.52 7.31
C ARG A 4 10.32 -50.25 7.09
N ILE A 5 9.93 -49.45 6.10
CA ILE A 5 10.40 -48.08 5.95
C ILE A 5 9.60 -47.24 6.94
N ILE A 6 10.24 -46.84 8.04
CA ILE A 6 9.69 -45.86 8.97
C ILE A 6 9.86 -44.50 8.29
N LEU A 7 8.76 -43.96 7.78
CA LEU A 7 8.67 -42.59 7.30
C LEU A 7 8.75 -41.68 8.53
N LEU A 8 9.95 -41.20 8.83
CA LEU A 8 10.21 -40.19 9.84
C LEU A 8 9.64 -38.87 9.31
N VAL A 9 8.37 -38.61 9.63
CA VAL A 9 7.75 -37.30 9.43
C VAL A 9 8.47 -36.35 10.37
N PHE A 10 9.47 -35.64 9.85
CA PHE A 10 9.96 -34.43 10.49
C PHE A 10 8.79 -33.46 10.53
N VAL A 11 8.13 -33.38 11.68
CA VAL A 11 7.32 -32.22 12.02
C VAL A 11 8.31 -31.06 12.04
N ILE A 12 8.36 -30.32 10.94
CA ILE A 12 9.02 -29.02 10.90
C ILE A 12 8.32 -28.23 12.00
N ALA A 13 9.04 -27.99 13.10
CA ALA A 13 8.58 -27.08 14.13
C ALA A 13 8.25 -25.78 13.42
N LEU A 14 6.96 -25.44 13.36
CA LEU A 14 6.53 -24.10 12.99
C LEU A 14 7.28 -23.18 13.94
N VAL A 15 8.17 -22.37 13.36
CA VAL A 15 8.93 -21.39 14.10
C VAL A 15 7.90 -20.38 14.57
N GLN A 16 7.49 -20.50 15.84
CA GLN A 16 6.47 -19.68 16.46
C GLN A 16 7.16 -18.55 17.19
N SER A 17 6.71 -17.31 17.00
CA SER A 17 7.07 -16.18 17.85
C SER A 17 6.83 -16.51 19.32
N LYS A 18 7.77 -16.12 20.21
CA LYS A 18 7.84 -16.63 21.58
C LYS A 18 7.80 -15.52 22.61
N LEU A 19 6.91 -15.69 23.59
CA LEU A 19 6.90 -14.94 24.84
C LEU A 19 7.54 -15.83 25.92
N SER A 20 8.47 -15.27 26.69
CA SER A 20 9.12 -15.98 27.81
C SER A 20 9.04 -15.13 29.07
N ILE A 21 8.83 -15.80 30.21
CA ILE A 21 8.95 -15.19 31.53
C ILE A 21 10.42 -15.25 31.95
N ILE A 22 11.06 -14.09 32.15
CA ILE A 22 12.45 -14.00 32.63
C ILE A 22 12.47 -14.17 34.15
N SER A 23 11.55 -13.51 34.84
CA SER A 23 11.40 -13.61 36.29
C SER A 23 9.93 -13.36 36.66
N PRO A 24 9.40 -14.01 37.71
CA PRO A 24 10.08 -14.97 38.59
C PRO A 24 10.10 -16.41 38.04
N GLN A 25 11.10 -17.20 38.45
CA GLN A 25 11.29 -18.57 37.95
C GLN A 25 10.07 -19.47 38.23
N ALA A 26 9.41 -19.29 39.38
CA ALA A 26 8.22 -20.05 39.74
C ALA A 26 7.07 -19.89 38.72
N LEU A 27 6.94 -18.71 38.10
CA LEU A 27 5.95 -18.48 37.05
C LEU A 27 6.43 -19.04 35.70
N ALA A 28 7.72 -18.90 35.40
CA ALA A 28 8.32 -19.50 34.21
C ALA A 28 8.12 -21.02 34.19
N ASP A 29 8.36 -21.71 35.31
CA ASP A 29 8.18 -23.15 35.45
C ASP A 29 6.71 -23.60 35.22
N GLN A 30 5.73 -22.76 35.55
CA GLN A 30 4.31 -23.06 35.35
C GLN A 30 3.87 -22.92 33.88
N LEU A 31 4.45 -21.95 33.16
CA LEU A 31 4.08 -21.63 31.79
C LEU A 31 4.97 -22.32 30.74
N GLY A 32 6.16 -22.77 31.15
CA GLY A 32 7.21 -23.26 30.28
C GLY A 32 8.09 -22.13 29.72
N ASP A 33 9.20 -22.53 29.09
CA ASP A 33 10.21 -21.60 28.57
C ASP A 33 9.71 -20.74 27.40
N GLU A 34 8.74 -21.25 26.64
CA GLU A 34 8.29 -20.65 25.38
C GLU A 34 6.76 -20.69 25.26
N ILE A 35 6.16 -19.50 25.29
CA ILE A 35 4.72 -19.30 25.15
C ILE A 35 4.45 -18.81 23.73
N GLY A 36 3.76 -19.62 22.93
CA GLY A 36 3.33 -19.21 21.59
C GLY A 36 2.28 -18.09 21.65
N TYR A 37 2.36 -17.15 20.71
CA TYR A 37 1.41 -16.06 20.58
C TYR A 37 1.11 -15.76 19.10
N SER A 38 0.02 -15.05 18.83
CA SER A 38 -0.27 -14.47 17.51
C SER A 38 -0.19 -12.94 17.55
N LEU A 39 0.13 -12.33 16.40
CA LEU A 39 0.30 -10.89 16.25
C LEU A 39 -0.93 -10.23 15.65
N ALA A 40 -1.22 -9.00 16.08
CA ALA A 40 -2.21 -8.17 15.44
C ALA A 40 -1.79 -7.67 14.05
N ASN A 41 -2.78 -7.53 13.17
CA ASN A 41 -2.62 -6.95 11.83
C ASN A 41 -2.63 -5.40 11.84
N TYR A 42 -2.37 -4.79 13.00
CA TYR A 42 -2.30 -3.36 13.22
C TYR A 42 -1.18 -3.08 14.22
N GLY A 43 -0.83 -1.81 14.39
CA GLY A 43 0.29 -1.42 15.24
C GLY A 43 1.64 -1.61 14.53
N ASN A 44 2.72 -1.37 15.26
CA ASN A 44 4.07 -1.58 14.76
C ASN A 44 4.72 -2.76 15.51
N ASN A 45 5.16 -3.76 14.75
CA ASN A 45 5.84 -4.95 15.26
C ASN A 45 7.32 -4.87 14.86
N PRO A 46 8.26 -4.81 15.82
CA PRO A 46 9.68 -4.62 15.53
C PRO A 46 10.33 -5.95 15.08
N TYR A 47 10.01 -6.40 13.88
CA TYR A 47 10.49 -7.66 13.31
C TYR A 47 12.02 -7.78 13.35
N GLY A 48 12.50 -8.93 13.82
CA GLY A 48 13.91 -9.20 14.03
C GLY A 48 14.51 -8.60 15.29
N SER A 49 13.67 -8.05 16.18
CA SER A 49 14.07 -7.50 17.47
C SER A 49 13.42 -8.25 18.62
N THR A 50 13.90 -7.97 19.84
CA THR A 50 13.35 -8.52 21.08
C THR A 50 12.90 -7.40 21.99
N PHE A 51 11.69 -7.51 22.51
CA PHE A 51 11.17 -6.63 23.55
C PHE A 51 11.44 -7.22 24.92
N TYR A 52 11.91 -6.36 25.84
CA TYR A 52 12.06 -6.66 27.26
C TYR A 52 11.19 -5.70 28.05
N GLY A 53 10.42 -6.22 29.01
CA GLY A 53 9.52 -5.38 29.78
C GLY A 53 8.96 -6.05 31.01
N VAL A 54 8.05 -5.35 31.68
CA VAL A 54 7.30 -5.84 32.84
C VAL A 54 5.82 -5.96 32.51
N ILE A 55 5.16 -6.99 33.05
CA ILE A 55 3.71 -7.12 32.93
C ILE A 55 3.02 -6.17 33.92
N ALA A 56 2.06 -5.40 33.43
CA ALA A 56 1.15 -4.61 34.25
C ALA A 56 -0.30 -5.10 34.07
N ILE A 57 -1.05 -5.18 35.17
CA ILE A 57 -2.47 -5.52 35.14
C ILE A 57 -3.27 -4.21 35.06
N PRO A 58 -4.05 -4.01 33.99
CA PRO A 58 -4.85 -2.80 33.82
C PRO A 58 -6.07 -2.81 34.73
N ASP A 59 -6.53 -1.62 35.12
CA ASP A 59 -7.84 -1.41 35.74
C ASP A 59 -8.64 -0.42 34.88
N PRO A 60 -9.74 -0.84 34.22
CA PRO A 60 -10.35 -2.18 34.27
C PRO A 60 -9.54 -3.25 33.50
N LEU A 61 -9.65 -4.52 33.92
CA LEU A 61 -8.91 -5.67 33.34
C LEU A 61 -9.15 -5.85 31.84
N ASN A 62 -10.36 -5.54 31.38
CA ASN A 62 -10.73 -5.63 29.97
C ASN A 62 -10.15 -4.49 29.13
N GLY A 63 -9.55 -3.46 29.71
CA GLY A 63 -8.92 -2.34 28.98
C GLY A 63 -9.87 -1.57 28.05
N CYS A 64 -11.18 -1.62 28.26
CA CYS A 64 -12.16 -0.94 27.40
C CYS A 64 -12.36 0.54 27.74
N GLN A 65 -11.81 0.98 28.87
CA GLN A 65 -11.76 2.39 29.29
C GLN A 65 -10.30 2.79 29.49
N SER A 66 -10.08 4.07 29.80
CA SER A 66 -8.75 4.58 30.16
C SER A 66 -8.13 3.70 31.23
N ILE A 67 -6.96 3.11 30.92
CA ILE A 67 -6.27 2.20 31.83
C ILE A 67 -5.58 3.03 32.90
N SER A 68 -5.96 2.80 34.16
CA SER A 68 -5.11 3.14 35.29
C SER A 68 -4.12 2.01 35.53
N SER A 69 -2.86 2.35 35.75
CA SER A 69 -1.87 1.38 36.23
C SER A 69 -1.95 1.33 37.74
N LYS A 70 -2.15 0.14 38.32
CA LYS A 70 -1.95 -0.07 39.78
C LYS A 70 -0.47 -0.06 40.18
N TYR A 71 0.45 0.03 39.22
CA TYR A 71 1.86 0.29 39.51
C TYR A 71 2.08 1.78 39.68
N ASP A 72 2.04 2.22 40.93
CA ASP A 72 2.71 3.42 41.38
C ASP A 72 4.21 3.15 41.25
N LEU A 73 4.86 3.63 40.17
CA LEU A 73 6.32 3.53 39.99
C LEU A 73 7.09 4.48 40.94
N ASN A 74 6.40 5.06 41.93
CA ASN A 74 7.00 5.70 43.10
C ASN A 74 7.54 4.63 44.06
N LEU A 75 8.54 3.87 43.60
CA LEU A 75 9.46 3.19 44.50
C LEU A 75 10.36 4.28 45.09
N GLU A 76 9.98 4.82 46.24
CA GLU A 76 10.87 5.64 47.04
C GLU A 76 12.09 4.81 47.46
N ASN A 77 13.26 5.26 47.00
CA ASN A 77 14.57 5.09 47.63
C ASN A 77 15.15 3.67 47.77
N THR A 78 15.43 3.03 46.64
CA THR A 78 16.55 2.08 46.52
C THR A 78 17.29 2.30 45.20
N GLU A 79 18.61 2.08 45.16
CA GLU A 79 19.44 2.28 43.95
C GLU A 79 19.01 1.36 42.78
N GLU A 80 18.27 0.27 43.04
CA GLU A 80 17.59 -0.55 42.03
C GLU A 80 16.40 0.14 41.33
N SER A 81 15.84 1.20 41.92
CA SER A 81 14.63 1.88 41.42
C SER A 81 14.89 2.78 40.22
N GLN A 82 16.13 3.21 39.97
CA GLN A 82 16.47 3.95 38.74
C GLN A 82 16.46 3.07 37.48
N LEU A 83 16.62 1.75 37.61
CA LEU A 83 16.43 0.78 36.52
C LEU A 83 14.94 0.45 36.28
N ASN A 84 14.11 0.50 37.33
CA ASN A 84 12.69 0.18 37.24
C ASN A 84 11.85 1.33 36.64
N GLN A 85 12.24 2.60 36.82
CA GLN A 85 11.54 3.75 36.22
C GLN A 85 11.61 3.81 34.68
N ASN A 86 12.53 3.07 34.05
CA ASN A 86 12.70 2.99 32.59
C ASN A 86 12.23 1.64 31.99
N SER A 87 11.60 0.77 32.77
CA SER A 87 11.16 -0.54 32.27
C SER A 87 9.93 -0.39 31.36
N ALA A 88 10.01 -0.94 30.14
CA ALA A 88 8.90 -0.88 29.19
C ALA A 88 7.71 -1.72 29.68
N ILE A 89 6.50 -1.16 29.64
CA ILE A 89 5.29 -1.78 30.19
C ILE A 89 4.58 -2.63 29.12
N ALA A 90 4.21 -3.85 29.47
CA ALA A 90 3.31 -4.70 28.71
C ALA A 90 2.01 -4.92 29.49
N TYR A 91 0.86 -4.45 28.97
CA TYR A 91 -0.42 -4.62 29.65
C TYR A 91 -1.04 -5.98 29.35
N LEU A 92 -1.37 -6.76 30.39
CA LEU A 92 -2.12 -8.01 30.25
C LEU A 92 -3.63 -7.72 30.29
N ILE A 93 -4.31 -7.84 29.15
CA ILE A 93 -5.69 -7.38 28.96
C ILE A 93 -6.62 -8.57 28.65
N GLU A 94 -7.76 -8.65 29.33
CA GLU A 94 -8.76 -9.68 29.06
C GLU A 94 -9.56 -9.37 27.78
N ARG A 95 -9.79 -10.39 26.93
CA ARG A 95 -10.67 -10.30 25.76
C ARG A 95 -12.14 -10.06 26.15
N GLY A 96 -12.87 -9.32 25.32
CA GLY A 96 -14.32 -9.09 25.45
C GLY A 96 -14.68 -7.62 25.66
N GLN A 97 -15.99 -7.31 25.66
CA GLN A 97 -16.61 -5.99 25.90
C GLN A 97 -16.32 -4.87 24.87
N CYS A 98 -15.13 -4.83 24.27
CA CYS A 98 -14.74 -3.87 23.24
C CYS A 98 -13.75 -4.51 22.24
N SER A 99 -13.45 -3.80 21.15
CA SER A 99 -12.55 -4.29 20.10
C SER A 99 -11.11 -4.42 20.59
N PHE A 100 -10.32 -5.26 19.90
CA PHE A 100 -8.89 -5.41 20.18
C PHE A 100 -8.13 -4.09 19.96
N VAL A 101 -8.52 -3.31 18.95
CA VAL A 101 -7.98 -1.98 18.68
C VAL A 101 -8.20 -1.03 19.86
N SER A 102 -9.41 -0.99 20.44
CA SER A 102 -9.69 -0.13 21.61
C SER A 102 -8.79 -0.51 22.80
N LYS A 103 -8.60 -1.80 23.05
CA LYS A 103 -7.71 -2.31 24.11
C LYS A 103 -6.27 -1.86 23.89
N SER A 104 -5.74 -2.06 22.69
CA SER A 104 -4.39 -1.63 22.32
C SER A 104 -4.22 -0.12 22.39
N ARG A 105 -5.23 0.66 22.00
CA ARG A 105 -5.20 2.12 22.10
C ARG A 105 -5.17 2.61 23.53
N ASN A 106 -6.00 2.02 24.40
CA ASN A 106 -6.00 2.38 25.82
C ASN A 106 -4.66 1.98 26.48
N ALA A 107 -4.07 0.84 26.10
CA ALA A 107 -2.74 0.46 26.56
C ALA A 107 -1.65 1.45 26.12
N GLN A 108 -1.68 1.89 24.86
CA GLN A 108 -0.77 2.91 24.34
C GLN A 108 -0.94 4.26 25.05
N ASN A 109 -2.19 4.70 25.24
CA ASN A 109 -2.51 5.96 25.92
C ASN A 109 -2.04 5.98 27.37
N SER A 110 -1.97 4.80 28.01
CA SER A 110 -1.39 4.61 29.34
C SER A 110 0.12 4.31 29.30
N ASN A 111 0.81 4.74 28.24
CA ASN A 111 2.26 4.63 28.05
C ASN A 111 2.80 3.18 27.96
N GLY A 112 1.92 2.19 27.73
CA GLY A 112 2.30 0.83 27.41
C GLY A 112 3.05 0.75 26.09
N LYS A 113 3.92 -0.25 25.96
CA LYS A 113 4.69 -0.57 24.73
C LYS A 113 4.24 -1.85 24.06
N VAL A 114 3.57 -2.74 24.81
CA VAL A 114 2.94 -3.96 24.29
C VAL A 114 1.58 -4.15 24.95
N ALA A 115 0.58 -4.57 24.16
CA ALA A 115 -0.68 -5.10 24.67
C ALA A 115 -0.69 -6.63 24.52
N ILE A 116 -0.79 -7.35 25.64
CA ILE A 116 -0.90 -8.81 25.70
C ILE A 116 -2.37 -9.12 25.97
N ILE A 117 -3.12 -9.46 24.92
CA ILE A 117 -4.53 -9.79 25.05
C ILE A 117 -4.66 -11.30 25.26
N PHE A 118 -5.31 -11.72 26.34
CA PHE A 118 -5.53 -13.14 26.60
C PHE A 118 -6.97 -13.55 26.36
N ASN A 119 -7.15 -14.80 25.92
CA ASN A 119 -8.46 -15.33 25.56
C ASN A 119 -9.41 -15.44 26.77
N ASP A 120 -10.71 -15.27 26.54
CA ASP A 120 -11.78 -15.51 27.50
C ASP A 120 -12.29 -16.97 27.43
N LYS A 121 -11.93 -17.72 26.38
CA LYS A 121 -12.35 -19.10 26.13
C LYS A 121 -11.22 -20.12 26.24
N LYS A 122 -11.53 -21.32 26.77
CA LYS A 122 -10.53 -22.38 27.05
C LYS A 122 -10.08 -23.20 25.83
N ASN A 123 -10.93 -23.35 24.81
CA ASN A 123 -10.71 -24.28 23.69
C ASN A 123 -10.31 -23.60 22.37
N GLU A 124 -9.96 -22.31 22.41
CA GLU A 124 -9.50 -21.53 21.25
C GLU A 124 -8.00 -21.24 21.42
N GLY A 125 -7.20 -21.74 20.48
CA GLY A 125 -5.76 -21.52 20.40
C GLY A 125 -5.38 -20.16 19.82
N VAL A 126 -4.09 -19.83 19.85
CA VAL A 126 -3.58 -18.53 19.40
C VAL A 126 -3.75 -18.29 17.90
N ASN A 127 -3.81 -19.35 17.09
CA ASN A 127 -3.97 -19.29 15.64
C ASN A 127 -5.44 -19.28 15.20
N ASP A 128 -6.37 -19.55 16.12
CA ASP A 128 -7.81 -19.58 15.82
C ASP A 128 -8.40 -18.16 15.77
N ILE A 129 -7.64 -17.16 16.20
CA ILE A 129 -8.04 -15.77 16.29
C ILE A 129 -7.01 -14.91 15.57
N VAL A 130 -7.49 -14.15 14.59
CA VAL A 130 -6.73 -13.05 14.01
C VAL A 130 -7.18 -11.78 14.71
N LEU A 131 -6.24 -11.08 15.35
CA LEU A 131 -6.49 -9.76 15.90
C LEU A 131 -6.54 -8.76 14.73
N MET A 132 -7.74 -8.50 14.25
CA MET A 132 -8.00 -7.65 13.09
C MET A 132 -8.36 -6.21 13.49
N ASP A 133 -7.87 -5.23 12.74
CA ASP A 133 -8.45 -3.89 12.72
C ASP A 133 -9.92 -3.97 12.28
N GLN A 134 -10.76 -3.14 12.88
CA GLN A 134 -12.16 -3.04 12.48
C GLN A 134 -12.25 -2.33 11.13
N SER A 135 -13.37 -2.52 10.43
CA SER A 135 -13.63 -1.96 9.10
C SER A 135 -13.55 -0.42 9.04
N ASP A 136 -13.64 0.26 10.18
CA ASP A 136 -13.55 1.70 10.32
C ASP A 136 -12.10 2.23 10.31
N HIS A 137 -11.10 1.36 10.11
CA HIS A 137 -9.67 1.69 10.17
C HIS A 137 -9.27 2.34 11.50
N SER A 138 -10.00 2.01 12.58
CA SER A 138 -9.70 2.55 13.91
C SER A 138 -8.32 2.16 14.39
N GLY A 139 -7.66 1.14 13.84
CA GLY A 139 -6.30 0.73 14.16
C GLY A 139 -5.20 1.71 13.72
N LYS A 140 -5.50 2.64 12.80
CA LYS A 140 -4.52 3.63 12.32
C LYS A 140 -3.89 4.43 13.46
N GLY A 141 -2.57 4.61 13.41
CA GLY A 141 -1.81 5.38 14.41
C GLY A 141 -1.53 4.65 15.73
N LEU A 142 -1.90 3.36 15.84
CA LEU A 142 -1.31 2.50 16.86
C LEU A 142 0.16 2.24 16.54
N MET A 143 1.02 2.39 17.53
CA MET A 143 2.48 2.24 17.43
C MET A 143 3.00 1.11 18.31
N ILE A 144 2.17 0.58 19.22
CA ILE A 144 2.53 -0.53 20.08
C ILE A 144 2.28 -1.87 19.39
N SER A 145 3.05 -2.89 19.75
CA SER A 145 2.78 -4.26 19.34
C SER A 145 1.63 -4.84 20.16
N THR A 146 0.76 -5.61 19.51
CA THR A 146 -0.32 -6.34 20.20
C THR A 146 -0.17 -7.83 19.93
N ILE A 147 -0.08 -8.62 20.99
CA ILE A 147 0.02 -10.07 20.93
C ILE A 147 -1.20 -10.72 21.57
N PHE A 148 -1.60 -11.88 21.06
CA PHE A 148 -2.66 -12.71 21.62
C PHE A 148 -2.11 -13.98 22.24
N VAL A 149 -2.56 -14.31 23.44
CA VAL A 149 -2.18 -15.54 24.16
C VAL A 149 -3.41 -16.32 24.61
N THR A 150 -3.20 -17.61 24.93
CA THR A 150 -4.30 -18.48 25.39
C THR A 150 -4.88 -18.02 26.73
N LYS A 151 -6.12 -18.43 27.02
CA LYS A 151 -6.74 -18.19 28.34
C LYS A 151 -5.89 -18.75 29.47
N LYS A 152 -5.35 -19.96 29.30
CA LYS A 152 -4.50 -20.62 30.31
C LYS A 152 -3.32 -19.72 30.68
N THR A 153 -2.63 -19.16 29.68
CA THR A 153 -1.51 -18.24 29.89
C THR A 153 -1.94 -17.02 30.70
N GLY A 154 -3.02 -16.33 30.28
CA GLY A 154 -3.50 -15.13 30.95
C GLY A 154 -3.96 -15.39 32.38
N ASP A 155 -4.76 -16.44 32.61
CA ASP A 155 -5.24 -16.84 33.94
C ASP A 155 -4.07 -17.16 34.88
N THR A 156 -3.05 -17.88 34.41
CA THR A 156 -1.88 -18.23 35.22
C THR A 156 -1.11 -16.97 35.65
N ILE A 157 -0.88 -16.02 34.74
CA ILE A 157 -0.22 -14.74 35.07
C ILE A 157 -1.07 -13.93 36.05
N LEU A 158 -2.38 -13.82 35.82
CA LEU A 158 -3.29 -13.06 36.68
C LEU A 158 -3.37 -13.64 38.10
N ASN A 159 -3.43 -14.97 38.21
CA ASN A 159 -3.41 -15.67 39.49
C ASN A 159 -2.07 -15.45 40.22
N TYR A 160 -0.95 -15.43 39.48
CA TYR A 160 0.36 -15.15 40.06
C TYR A 160 0.43 -13.76 40.67
N VAL A 161 0.05 -12.72 39.92
CA VAL A 161 0.03 -11.32 40.40
C VAL A 161 -0.90 -11.16 41.61
N SER A 162 -2.05 -11.84 41.61
CA SER A 162 -2.99 -11.76 42.73
C SER A 162 -2.41 -12.30 44.05
N ASN A 163 -1.55 -13.31 43.97
CA ASN A 163 -0.91 -13.95 45.12
C ASN A 163 0.44 -13.31 45.50
N ASN A 164 1.09 -12.59 44.59
CA ASN A 164 2.43 -12.02 44.76
C ASN A 164 2.45 -10.55 44.32
N LYS A 165 1.69 -9.69 45.01
CA LYS A 165 1.40 -8.30 44.58
C LYS A 165 2.62 -7.42 44.36
N ASP A 166 3.70 -7.65 45.10
CA ASP A 166 4.91 -6.82 45.08
C ASP A 166 6.04 -7.39 44.22
N GLU A 167 5.80 -8.51 43.52
CA GLU A 167 6.83 -9.16 42.70
C GLU A 167 6.62 -8.85 41.19
N PRO A 168 7.55 -8.10 40.56
CA PRO A 168 7.41 -7.75 39.15
C PRO A 168 7.68 -8.95 38.23
N ILE A 169 6.77 -9.17 37.28
CA ILE A 169 6.94 -10.18 36.24
C ILE A 169 7.68 -9.56 35.06
N ARG A 170 8.93 -9.98 34.84
CA ARG A 170 9.75 -9.55 33.69
C ARG A 170 9.61 -10.53 32.55
N ILE A 171 9.46 -10.02 31.34
CA ILE A 171 9.21 -10.80 30.14
C ILE A 171 10.16 -10.45 29.00
N LYS A 172 10.31 -11.41 28.09
CA LYS A 172 10.97 -11.30 26.80
C LYS A 172 9.97 -11.66 25.71
N ILE A 173 9.86 -10.85 24.66
CA ILE A 173 9.03 -11.14 23.48
C ILE A 173 9.91 -11.06 22.23
N GLU A 174 10.00 -12.15 21.48
CA GLU A 174 10.79 -12.22 20.26
C GLU A 174 9.92 -12.06 19.00
N PHE A 175 10.14 -10.97 18.26
CA PHE A 175 9.47 -10.74 16.98
C PHE A 175 10.32 -11.34 15.86
N GLN A 176 9.91 -12.50 15.35
CA GLN A 176 10.71 -13.25 14.39
C GLN A 176 10.75 -12.62 13.00
N ARG A 177 11.91 -12.64 12.34
CA ARG A 177 12.02 -12.19 10.94
C ARG A 177 11.32 -13.16 9.99
N PRO A 178 10.85 -12.67 8.83
CA PRO A 178 10.45 -13.54 7.73
C PRO A 178 11.62 -14.43 7.32
N GLN A 179 11.44 -15.74 7.38
CA GLN A 179 12.43 -16.75 6.99
C GLN A 179 11.85 -17.71 5.94
N GLY A 180 10.91 -17.20 5.16
CA GLY A 180 10.27 -17.95 4.11
C GLY A 180 11.24 -18.59 3.10
N LYS A 181 10.78 -19.68 2.47
CA LYS A 181 11.59 -20.57 1.62
C LYS A 181 12.00 -19.92 0.29
N GLU A 182 11.22 -18.95 -0.16
CA GLU A 182 11.42 -18.26 -1.43
C GLU A 182 12.04 -16.89 -1.13
N LYS A 183 13.30 -16.66 -1.50
CA LYS A 183 13.95 -15.36 -1.22
C LYS A 183 13.35 -14.26 -2.08
N ASN A 184 13.15 -13.09 -1.46
CA ASN A 184 12.75 -11.84 -2.10
C ASN A 184 11.41 -11.87 -2.85
N LYS A 185 10.51 -12.82 -2.50
CA LYS A 185 9.18 -12.90 -3.10
C LYS A 185 8.18 -12.11 -2.27
N ILE A 186 7.59 -11.09 -2.88
CA ILE A 186 6.60 -10.22 -2.26
C ILE A 186 5.27 -10.46 -2.97
N LYS A 187 4.32 -11.03 -2.24
CA LYS A 187 2.94 -11.21 -2.71
C LYS A 187 2.06 -10.23 -1.96
N PHE A 188 1.32 -9.41 -2.69
CA PHE A 188 0.45 -8.40 -2.10
C PHE A 188 -0.99 -8.61 -2.54
N TRP A 189 -1.85 -8.96 -1.59
CA TRP A 189 -3.27 -9.19 -1.81
C TRP A 189 -4.06 -7.93 -1.54
N MET A 190 -4.84 -7.49 -2.53
CA MET A 190 -5.55 -6.22 -2.53
C MET A 190 -6.93 -6.30 -3.19
N SER A 191 -7.65 -5.17 -3.15
CA SER A 191 -8.82 -4.86 -3.95
C SER A 191 -8.57 -3.52 -4.65
N SER A 192 -9.09 -3.32 -5.86
CA SER A 192 -8.91 -2.10 -6.65
C SER A 192 -9.57 -0.86 -6.06
N MET A 193 -10.45 -1.00 -5.06
CA MET A 193 -11.06 0.13 -4.35
C MET A 193 -10.56 0.32 -2.92
N ASP A 194 -9.71 -0.58 -2.41
CA ASP A 194 -9.16 -0.46 -1.07
C ASP A 194 -8.08 0.65 -1.02
N LEU A 195 -8.40 1.75 -0.35
CA LEU A 195 -7.49 2.88 -0.16
C LEU A 195 -6.19 2.49 0.56
N SER A 196 -6.26 1.56 1.52
CA SER A 196 -5.11 1.10 2.28
C SER A 196 -4.12 0.35 1.37
N SER A 197 -4.62 -0.40 0.39
CA SER A 197 -3.80 -1.04 -0.64
C SER A 197 -2.99 -0.03 -1.45
N TYR A 198 -3.60 1.09 -1.87
CA TYR A 198 -2.86 2.11 -2.61
C TYR A 198 -1.85 2.87 -1.75
N GLU A 199 -2.14 3.07 -0.46
CA GLU A 199 -1.19 3.68 0.47
C GLU A 199 0.05 2.79 0.65
N PHE A 200 -0.15 1.47 0.80
CA PHE A 200 0.94 0.49 0.76
C PHE A 200 1.72 0.59 -0.56
N LEU A 201 1.06 0.53 -1.72
CA LEU A 201 1.75 0.51 -3.02
C LEU A 201 2.60 1.76 -3.25
N ILE A 202 2.11 2.95 -2.86
CA ILE A 202 2.89 4.19 -2.93
C ILE A 202 4.12 4.12 -2.02
N ASN A 203 3.93 3.63 -0.79
CA ASN A 203 5.02 3.53 0.17
C ASN A 203 6.03 2.44 -0.20
N PHE A 204 5.58 1.32 -0.74
CA PHE A 204 6.46 0.25 -1.19
C PHE A 204 7.20 0.61 -2.47
N HIS A 205 6.57 1.30 -3.43
CA HIS A 205 7.18 1.61 -4.72
C HIS A 205 8.49 2.41 -4.61
N LYS A 206 8.56 3.38 -3.69
CA LYS A 206 9.82 4.12 -3.44
C LYS A 206 10.94 3.21 -2.91
N HIS A 207 10.63 2.27 -2.01
CA HIS A 207 11.61 1.30 -1.49
C HIS A 207 12.01 0.30 -2.56
N TYR A 208 11.06 -0.13 -3.39
CA TYR A 208 11.31 -1.00 -4.53
C TYR A 208 12.28 -0.37 -5.53
N LEU A 209 12.17 0.93 -5.81
CA LEU A 209 13.12 1.65 -6.66
C LEU A 209 14.52 1.75 -6.04
N ASP A 210 14.62 2.03 -4.74
CA ASP A 210 15.89 2.06 -4.02
C ASP A 210 16.57 0.67 -4.03
N LEU A 211 15.81 -0.39 -3.79
CA LEU A 211 16.30 -1.78 -3.84
C LEU A 211 16.74 -2.19 -5.26
N LYS A 212 15.99 -1.78 -6.29
CA LYS A 212 16.41 -1.98 -7.70
C LYS A 212 17.74 -1.27 -8.00
N HIS A 213 17.96 -0.07 -7.48
CA HIS A 213 19.21 0.67 -7.65
C HIS A 213 20.41 -0.05 -7.01
N ASP A 214 20.18 -0.75 -5.90
CA ASP A 214 21.17 -1.60 -5.24
C ASP A 214 21.36 -2.97 -5.91
N ASN A 215 20.76 -3.20 -7.08
CA ASN A 215 20.73 -4.47 -7.80
C ASN A 215 20.09 -5.63 -7.01
N VAL A 216 19.13 -5.32 -6.12
CA VAL A 216 18.34 -6.33 -5.43
C VAL A 216 17.18 -6.75 -6.32
N GLU A 217 17.16 -8.02 -6.71
CA GLU A 217 16.03 -8.60 -7.43
C GLU A 217 14.88 -8.88 -6.45
N ILE A 218 13.74 -8.23 -6.68
CA ILE A 218 12.49 -8.39 -5.93
C ILE A 218 11.42 -8.92 -6.88
N ASP A 219 10.90 -10.10 -6.58
CA ASP A 219 9.77 -10.72 -7.29
C ASP A 219 8.47 -10.26 -6.62
N PHE A 220 7.98 -9.09 -7.05
CA PHE A 220 6.71 -8.54 -6.61
C PHE A 220 5.57 -9.09 -7.46
N THR A 221 4.51 -9.61 -6.84
CA THR A 221 3.29 -10.05 -7.52
C THR A 221 2.05 -9.53 -6.78
N PRO A 222 1.23 -8.67 -7.41
CA PRO A 222 -0.08 -8.30 -6.88
C PRO A 222 -1.08 -9.44 -7.12
N HIS A 223 -1.96 -9.64 -6.15
CA HIS A 223 -3.06 -10.58 -6.16
C HIS A 223 -4.35 -9.89 -5.74
N TYR A 224 -5.48 -10.38 -6.22
CA TYR A 224 -6.77 -9.71 -6.01
C TYR A 224 -7.75 -10.65 -5.33
N ILE A 225 -8.32 -10.19 -4.21
CA ILE A 225 -9.26 -10.98 -3.43
C ILE A 225 -10.66 -10.85 -4.01
N THR A 226 -11.34 -11.98 -4.12
CA THR A 226 -12.77 -12.02 -4.41
C THR A 226 -13.47 -12.85 -3.35
N GLN A 227 -14.73 -12.54 -3.09
CA GLN A 227 -15.59 -13.35 -2.23
C GLN A 227 -16.67 -14.03 -3.05
N SER A 228 -17.30 -15.06 -2.48
CA SER A 228 -18.52 -15.63 -3.04
C SER A 228 -19.72 -15.22 -2.20
N ASP A 229 -20.82 -14.87 -2.87
CA ASP A 229 -22.10 -14.63 -2.24
C ASP A 229 -23.16 -15.59 -2.82
N ASN A 230 -23.90 -16.24 -1.93
CA ASN A 230 -24.97 -17.17 -2.29
C ASN A 230 -26.35 -16.49 -2.29
N ASP A 231 -26.44 -15.22 -1.87
CA ASP A 231 -27.67 -14.44 -1.87
C ASP A 231 -27.98 -13.91 -3.27
N GLU A 232 -28.86 -14.60 -4.00
CA GLU A 232 -29.27 -14.26 -5.37
C GLU A 232 -29.75 -12.81 -5.53
N THR A 233 -30.25 -12.18 -4.46
CA THR A 233 -30.72 -10.79 -4.49
C THR A 233 -29.57 -9.78 -4.55
N LYS A 234 -28.41 -10.11 -3.98
CA LYS A 234 -27.20 -9.27 -3.91
C LYS A 234 -26.21 -9.56 -5.05
N GLN A 235 -26.31 -10.74 -5.65
CA GLN A 235 -25.41 -11.19 -6.71
C GLN A 235 -25.43 -10.30 -7.95
N LYS A 236 -26.60 -9.75 -8.33
CA LYS A 236 -26.75 -8.97 -9.58
C LYS A 236 -26.01 -7.64 -9.54
N GLU A 237 -25.92 -7.05 -8.35
CA GLU A 237 -25.33 -5.73 -8.16
C GLU A 237 -23.83 -5.85 -7.86
N HIS A 238 -23.40 -6.76 -6.99
CA HIS A 238 -22.03 -6.74 -6.45
C HIS A 238 -21.07 -7.76 -7.06
N CYS A 239 -21.54 -8.65 -7.94
CA CYS A 239 -20.78 -9.83 -8.35
C CYS A 239 -20.76 -10.06 -9.87
N ILE A 240 -19.82 -10.89 -10.31
CA ILE A 240 -19.82 -11.56 -11.62
C ILE A 240 -19.98 -13.08 -11.41
N SER A 241 -20.22 -13.81 -12.51
CA SER A 241 -20.27 -15.27 -12.52
C SER A 241 -21.24 -15.86 -11.48
N ARG A 242 -22.50 -15.37 -11.44
CA ARG A 242 -23.55 -15.82 -10.50
C ARG A 242 -23.13 -15.82 -9.03
N GLY A 243 -22.51 -14.73 -8.58
CA GLY A 243 -22.07 -14.62 -7.19
C GLY A 243 -20.77 -15.33 -6.85
N LYS A 244 -20.09 -15.95 -7.83
CA LYS A 244 -18.83 -16.66 -7.58
C LYS A 244 -17.68 -15.71 -7.24
N PHE A 245 -17.69 -14.51 -7.82
CA PHE A 245 -16.70 -13.46 -7.58
C PHE A 245 -17.41 -12.13 -7.31
N CYS A 246 -17.30 -11.66 -6.08
CA CYS A 246 -17.93 -10.45 -5.57
C CYS A 246 -16.88 -9.51 -4.98
N ASN A 247 -17.22 -8.22 -4.94
CA ASN A 247 -16.41 -7.21 -4.26
C ASN A 247 -16.22 -7.59 -2.77
N PRO A 248 -14.98 -7.78 -2.28
CA PRO A 248 -14.72 -8.14 -0.89
C PRO A 248 -15.07 -7.03 0.13
N GLU A 249 -15.19 -5.78 -0.30
CA GLU A 249 -15.46 -4.61 0.56
C GLU A 249 -16.94 -4.50 0.98
N PHE A 250 -17.83 -5.28 0.34
CA PHE A 250 -19.26 -5.34 0.66
C PHE A 250 -19.54 -5.74 2.12
N GLN A 251 -18.72 -6.62 2.70
CA GLN A 251 -18.89 -7.10 4.09
C GLN A 251 -18.33 -6.14 5.14
N ILE A 252 -17.64 -5.08 4.71
CA ILE A 252 -16.86 -4.16 5.57
C ILE A 252 -17.66 -2.86 5.84
N GLY A 253 -18.86 -2.71 5.27
CA GLY A 253 -19.70 -1.51 5.43
C GLY A 253 -19.23 -0.35 4.54
N GLY A 254 -18.52 -0.64 3.45
CA GLY A 254 -18.23 0.33 2.40
C GLY A 254 -19.50 0.83 1.72
N ASN A 255 -19.43 2.01 1.09
CA ASN A 255 -20.56 2.56 0.35
C ASN A 255 -20.95 1.61 -0.81
N ASP A 256 -22.26 1.36 -0.99
CA ASP A 256 -22.90 0.60 -2.09
C ASP A 256 -22.63 1.16 -3.52
N LEU A 257 -21.69 2.10 -3.66
CA LEU A 257 -21.43 2.83 -4.90
C LEU A 257 -20.58 2.04 -5.90
N HIS A 258 -19.83 1.01 -5.46
CA HIS A 258 -18.86 0.32 -6.30
C HIS A 258 -19.07 -1.20 -6.25
N ASN A 259 -20.00 -1.56 -7.11
CA ASN A 259 -20.60 -2.86 -7.39
C ASN A 259 -19.65 -3.80 -8.17
N ARG A 260 -20.20 -4.65 -9.03
CA ARG A 260 -19.51 -5.46 -10.07
C ARG A 260 -18.27 -4.82 -10.70
N GLU A 261 -18.29 -3.50 -10.87
CA GLU A 261 -17.21 -2.68 -11.42
C GLU A 261 -15.86 -2.86 -10.72
N VAL A 262 -15.82 -3.09 -9.40
CA VAL A 262 -14.58 -3.35 -8.66
C VAL A 262 -13.95 -4.66 -9.11
N VAL A 263 -14.76 -5.71 -9.23
CA VAL A 263 -14.29 -7.02 -9.69
C VAL A 263 -13.81 -6.95 -11.15
N LEU A 264 -14.50 -6.18 -11.99
CA LEU A 264 -14.03 -5.95 -13.38
C LEU A 264 -12.71 -5.19 -13.41
N GLU A 265 -12.51 -4.22 -12.52
CA GLU A 265 -11.27 -3.49 -12.40
C GLU A 265 -10.13 -4.36 -11.85
N ASP A 266 -10.38 -5.19 -10.85
CA ASP A 266 -9.40 -6.17 -10.34
C ASP A 266 -8.88 -7.05 -11.49
N LEU A 267 -9.79 -7.53 -12.36
CA LEU A 267 -9.42 -8.30 -13.54
C LEU A 267 -8.56 -7.52 -14.53
N ARG A 268 -8.90 -6.25 -14.78
CA ARG A 268 -8.07 -5.36 -15.63
C ARG A 268 -6.66 -5.25 -15.06
N GLN A 269 -6.53 -5.07 -13.76
CA GLN A 269 -5.23 -4.92 -13.13
C GLN A 269 -4.42 -6.23 -13.13
N ILE A 270 -5.05 -7.40 -12.95
CA ILE A 270 -4.39 -8.70 -13.11
C ILE A 270 -3.83 -8.84 -14.54
N LEU A 271 -4.67 -8.61 -15.55
CA LEU A 271 -4.29 -8.74 -16.96
C LEU A 271 -3.19 -7.75 -17.35
N LEU A 272 -3.26 -6.52 -16.83
CA LEU A 272 -2.24 -5.52 -17.08
C LEU A 272 -0.90 -5.92 -16.47
N PHE A 273 -0.89 -6.46 -15.25
CA PHE A 273 0.33 -6.95 -14.60
C PHE A 273 0.96 -8.10 -15.38
N GLN A 274 0.15 -9.03 -15.91
CA GLN A 274 0.60 -10.13 -16.75
C GLN A 274 1.17 -9.67 -18.09
N LEU A 275 0.64 -8.58 -18.65
CA LEU A 275 1.08 -8.03 -19.92
C LEU A 275 2.36 -7.20 -19.79
N ASP A 276 2.41 -6.28 -18.82
CA ASP A 276 3.51 -5.33 -18.63
C ASP A 276 3.51 -4.76 -17.19
N GLN A 277 4.46 -5.21 -16.37
CA GLN A 277 4.56 -4.81 -14.96
C GLN A 277 4.89 -3.32 -14.77
N GLU A 278 5.66 -2.72 -15.68
CA GLU A 278 6.01 -1.29 -15.60
C GLU A 278 4.80 -0.41 -15.97
N ALA A 279 4.00 -0.85 -16.95
CA ALA A 279 2.71 -0.23 -17.24
C ALA A 279 1.72 -0.38 -16.08
N TRP A 280 1.71 -1.52 -15.37
CA TRP A 280 0.89 -1.73 -14.18
C TRP A 280 1.21 -0.75 -13.06
N TRP A 281 2.50 -0.56 -12.73
CA TRP A 281 2.91 0.42 -11.70
C TRP A 281 2.43 1.83 -12.02
N LYS A 282 2.56 2.26 -13.28
CA LYS A 282 2.08 3.57 -13.73
C LYS A 282 0.55 3.66 -13.66
N TYR A 283 -0.13 2.62 -14.13
CA TYR A 283 -1.59 2.56 -14.16
C TYR A 283 -2.19 2.66 -12.75
N ILE A 284 -1.69 1.89 -11.78
CA ILE A 284 -2.17 1.91 -10.39
C ILE A 284 -2.14 3.32 -9.79
N LEU A 285 -1.02 4.04 -9.95
CA LEU A 285 -0.87 5.39 -9.41
C LEU A 285 -1.82 6.39 -10.10
N LEU A 286 -2.00 6.24 -11.42
CA LEU A 286 -2.95 7.06 -12.17
C LEU A 286 -4.40 6.73 -11.82
N PHE A 287 -4.72 5.45 -11.63
CA PHE A 287 -6.06 4.97 -11.30
C PHE A 287 -6.48 5.45 -9.91
N LYS A 288 -5.60 5.33 -8.91
CA LYS A 288 -5.83 5.93 -7.58
C LYS A 288 -6.23 7.40 -7.68
N LYS A 289 -5.41 8.19 -8.36
CA LYS A 289 -5.58 9.65 -8.47
C LYS A 289 -6.81 10.06 -9.26
N ASN A 290 -7.13 9.34 -10.33
CA ASN A 290 -8.17 9.76 -11.27
C ASN A 290 -9.51 9.08 -11.06
N CYS A 291 -9.54 7.88 -10.47
CA CYS A 291 -10.74 7.09 -10.30
C CYS A 291 -11.12 6.99 -8.81
N VAL A 292 -10.20 6.55 -7.95
CA VAL A 292 -10.50 6.29 -6.53
C VAL A 292 -10.65 7.60 -5.74
N GLU A 293 -9.65 8.49 -5.78
CA GLU A 293 -9.68 9.76 -5.03
C GLU A 293 -10.78 10.71 -5.53
N LYS A 294 -11.16 10.61 -6.80
CA LYS A 294 -12.26 11.38 -7.39
C LYS A 294 -13.62 10.74 -7.19
N GLN A 295 -13.68 9.56 -6.57
CA GLN A 295 -14.91 8.81 -6.32
C GLN A 295 -15.75 8.63 -7.59
N GLU A 296 -15.09 8.29 -8.71
CA GLU A 296 -15.76 8.12 -10.00
C GLU A 296 -16.83 7.01 -9.89
N VAL A 297 -18.07 7.32 -10.26
CA VAL A 297 -19.18 6.36 -10.18
C VAL A 297 -19.03 5.26 -11.25
N LYS A 298 -18.52 5.63 -12.43
CA LYS A 298 -18.34 4.71 -13.56
C LYS A 298 -16.87 4.30 -13.69
N ILE A 299 -16.47 3.34 -12.87
CA ILE A 299 -15.07 2.89 -12.81
C ILE A 299 -14.57 2.42 -14.17
N SER A 300 -15.31 1.57 -14.90
CA SER A 300 -14.89 1.10 -16.23
C SER A 300 -14.61 2.21 -17.24
N GLU A 301 -15.39 3.30 -17.23
CA GLU A 301 -15.13 4.45 -18.10
C GLU A 301 -13.87 5.21 -17.66
N CYS A 302 -13.62 5.28 -16.35
CA CYS A 302 -12.38 5.86 -15.82
C CYS A 302 -11.17 5.00 -16.19
N SER A 303 -11.25 3.68 -16.03
CA SER A 303 -10.20 2.71 -16.39
C SER A 303 -9.80 2.83 -17.85
N GLU A 304 -10.76 2.89 -18.79
CA GLU A 304 -10.47 3.07 -20.22
C GLU A 304 -9.79 4.40 -20.55
N ARG A 305 -10.08 5.46 -19.78
CA ARG A 305 -9.37 6.74 -19.90
C ARG A 305 -7.94 6.63 -19.39
N VAL A 306 -7.77 6.06 -18.20
CA VAL A 306 -6.51 6.00 -17.47
C VAL A 306 -5.50 5.08 -18.15
N ILE A 307 -5.95 3.94 -18.68
CA ILE A 307 -5.07 2.96 -19.35
C ILE A 307 -4.34 3.56 -20.55
N GLY A 308 -4.92 4.57 -21.21
CA GLY A 308 -4.27 5.30 -22.31
C GLY A 308 -2.99 6.03 -21.91
N PHE A 309 -2.81 6.30 -20.61
CA PHE A 309 -1.64 6.99 -20.05
C PHE A 309 -0.64 6.04 -19.35
N SER A 310 -0.88 4.72 -19.40
CA SER A 310 -0.02 3.71 -18.78
C SER A 310 1.34 3.53 -19.47
N GLY A 311 1.46 3.99 -20.72
CA GLY A 311 2.67 3.83 -21.55
C GLY A 311 2.64 2.60 -22.47
N LEU A 312 1.54 1.86 -22.51
CA LEU A 312 1.35 0.77 -23.48
C LEU A 312 1.32 1.27 -24.93
N THR A 313 1.92 0.50 -25.83
CA THR A 313 1.82 0.75 -27.27
C THR A 313 0.39 0.49 -27.79
N PRO A 314 0.01 1.03 -28.97
CA PRO A 314 -1.29 0.72 -29.56
C PRO A 314 -1.55 -0.78 -29.78
N ASN A 315 -0.50 -1.57 -30.04
CA ASN A 315 -0.60 -3.04 -30.14
C ASN A 315 -0.91 -3.67 -28.78
N GLN A 316 -0.16 -3.30 -27.73
CA GLN A 316 -0.39 -3.81 -26.39
C GLN A 316 -1.76 -3.41 -25.85
N LEU A 317 -2.25 -2.19 -26.11
CA LEU A 317 -3.60 -1.77 -25.74
C LEU A 317 -4.69 -2.62 -26.43
N ARG A 318 -4.49 -2.97 -27.71
CA ARG A 318 -5.39 -3.90 -28.40
C ARG A 318 -5.36 -5.28 -27.76
N GLN A 319 -4.17 -5.83 -27.54
CA GLN A 319 -3.99 -7.13 -26.89
C GLN A 319 -4.63 -7.16 -25.50
N PHE A 320 -4.44 -6.12 -24.69
CA PHE A 320 -5.05 -5.97 -23.38
C PHE A 320 -6.58 -6.03 -23.45
N ARG A 321 -7.18 -5.21 -24.32
CA ARG A 321 -8.64 -5.18 -24.52
C ARG A 321 -9.19 -6.51 -25.00
N THR A 322 -8.51 -7.15 -25.96
CA THR A 322 -8.86 -8.49 -26.44
C THR A 322 -8.80 -9.51 -25.31
N SER A 323 -7.69 -9.54 -24.55
CA SER A 323 -7.50 -10.46 -23.43
C SER A 323 -8.59 -10.28 -22.35
N PHE A 324 -8.96 -9.02 -22.06
CA PHE A 324 -10.05 -8.73 -21.14
C PHE A 324 -11.38 -9.25 -21.67
N SER A 325 -11.75 -8.97 -22.92
CA SER A 325 -13.00 -9.48 -23.50
C SER A 325 -13.05 -11.01 -23.62
N GLU A 326 -11.93 -11.66 -23.95
CA GLU A 326 -11.83 -13.12 -24.14
C GLU A 326 -11.70 -13.87 -22.80
N SER A 327 -11.37 -13.18 -21.70
CA SER A 327 -11.31 -13.78 -20.36
C SER A 327 -12.67 -14.19 -19.79
N PHE A 328 -13.76 -13.84 -20.49
CA PHE A 328 -15.11 -14.24 -20.17
C PHE A 328 -15.59 -15.26 -21.20
N VAL A 329 -16.11 -16.41 -20.76
CA VAL A 329 -16.68 -17.42 -21.66
C VAL A 329 -18.04 -16.95 -22.20
N PRO A 330 -18.21 -16.72 -23.51
CA PRO A 330 -19.53 -16.42 -24.07
C PRO A 330 -20.35 -17.72 -24.08
N LYS A 331 -21.37 -17.82 -23.23
CA LYS A 331 -22.16 -19.06 -23.13
C LYS A 331 -23.65 -18.85 -22.91
N SER A 332 -24.29 -18.00 -23.71
CA SER A 332 -25.70 -18.19 -24.07
C SER A 332 -26.10 -17.33 -25.27
N THR A 333 -27.07 -17.83 -26.05
CA THR A 333 -27.85 -17.03 -27.02
C THR A 333 -29.06 -16.36 -26.36
N THR A 334 -29.17 -16.42 -25.03
CA THR A 334 -30.21 -15.74 -24.23
C THR A 334 -29.61 -14.51 -23.53
N ASP A 335 -30.37 -13.42 -23.48
CA ASP A 335 -30.01 -12.11 -22.89
C ASP A 335 -29.77 -12.13 -21.35
N ASP A 336 -29.64 -13.31 -20.74
CA ASP A 336 -29.34 -13.43 -19.32
C ASP A 336 -27.84 -13.22 -19.07
N GLU A 337 -27.48 -11.95 -18.90
CA GLU A 337 -26.12 -11.39 -18.66
C GLU A 337 -25.38 -11.98 -17.44
N TYR A 338 -26.04 -12.84 -16.66
CA TYR A 338 -25.57 -13.28 -15.35
C TYR A 338 -24.90 -14.66 -15.35
N ALA A 339 -24.80 -15.34 -16.48
CA ALA A 339 -24.40 -16.75 -16.57
C ALA A 339 -23.10 -17.00 -17.36
N ILE A 340 -22.01 -16.33 -17.00
CA ILE A 340 -20.67 -16.78 -17.38
C ILE A 340 -20.10 -17.53 -16.18
N ASN A 341 -20.33 -18.85 -16.12
CA ASN A 341 -19.47 -19.68 -15.29
C ASN A 341 -18.05 -19.52 -15.84
N ASP A 342 -17.15 -19.18 -14.94
CA ASP A 342 -15.71 -19.06 -15.13
C ASP A 342 -15.19 -17.78 -15.76
N ASN A 343 -14.46 -17.09 -14.89
CA ASN A 343 -13.23 -16.44 -15.26
C ASN A 343 -12.10 -17.30 -14.65
N GLU A 344 -11.34 -18.01 -15.48
CA GLU A 344 -10.31 -18.94 -15.02
C GLU A 344 -9.18 -18.23 -14.25
N ILE A 345 -8.98 -16.94 -14.53
CA ILE A 345 -8.01 -16.09 -13.83
C ILE A 345 -8.45 -15.94 -12.36
N PHE A 346 -9.70 -15.58 -12.10
CA PHE A 346 -10.21 -15.49 -10.74
C PHE A 346 -10.31 -16.84 -10.03
N GLU A 347 -10.59 -17.94 -10.73
CA GLU A 347 -10.48 -19.28 -10.13
C GLU A 347 -9.06 -19.58 -9.64
N THR A 348 -8.08 -19.19 -10.44
CA THR A 348 -6.67 -19.33 -10.10
C THR A 348 -6.30 -18.45 -8.91
N GLU A 349 -6.80 -17.21 -8.86
CA GLU A 349 -6.62 -16.32 -7.71
C GLU A 349 -7.28 -16.88 -6.44
N ARG A 350 -8.53 -17.36 -6.48
CA ARG A 350 -9.20 -17.97 -5.31
C ARG A 350 -8.47 -19.20 -4.78
N LYS A 351 -7.94 -20.05 -5.66
CA LYS A 351 -7.10 -21.19 -5.24
C LYS A 351 -5.86 -20.70 -4.50
N LYS A 352 -5.15 -19.70 -5.05
CA LYS A 352 -3.98 -19.11 -4.38
C LYS A 352 -4.36 -18.47 -3.04
N GLN A 353 -5.49 -17.76 -2.98
CA GLN A 353 -6.00 -17.12 -1.75
C GLN A 353 -6.21 -18.15 -0.65
N TYR A 354 -6.84 -19.29 -0.98
CA TYR A 354 -7.07 -20.40 -0.07
C TYR A 354 -5.75 -21.03 0.41
N TYR A 355 -4.85 -21.39 -0.52
CA TYR A 355 -3.57 -22.02 -0.17
C TYR A 355 -2.64 -21.10 0.63
N GLN A 356 -2.76 -19.79 0.44
CA GLN A 356 -2.01 -18.78 1.18
C GLN A 356 -2.77 -18.28 2.42
N SER A 357 -3.91 -18.88 2.78
CA SER A 357 -4.66 -18.53 4.00
C SER A 357 -4.96 -17.03 4.14
N VAL A 358 -5.32 -16.39 3.02
CA VAL A 358 -5.59 -14.95 2.98
C VAL A 358 -7.06 -14.70 3.28
N SER A 359 -7.31 -14.07 4.42
CA SER A 359 -8.66 -13.79 4.93
C SER A 359 -8.91 -12.31 5.23
N ILE A 360 -7.93 -11.44 5.03
CA ILE A 360 -8.00 -10.00 5.32
C ILE A 360 -7.41 -9.17 4.19
N LEU A 361 -7.91 -7.94 4.05
CA LEU A 361 -7.39 -6.95 3.12
C LEU A 361 -6.82 -5.73 3.87
N PRO A 362 -5.77 -5.11 3.32
CA PRO A 362 -4.80 -5.74 2.41
C PRO A 362 -3.94 -6.77 3.16
N THR A 363 -3.33 -7.71 2.42
CA THR A 363 -2.38 -8.68 3.01
C THR A 363 -1.05 -8.65 2.28
N LEU A 364 0.03 -8.38 3.02
CA LEU A 364 1.41 -8.51 2.55
C LEU A 364 1.99 -9.86 2.98
N ILE A 365 2.54 -10.62 2.04
CA ILE A 365 3.25 -11.87 2.28
C ILE A 365 4.66 -11.74 1.72
N LEU A 366 5.67 -11.93 2.59
CA LEU A 366 7.08 -11.86 2.24
C LEU A 366 7.72 -13.23 2.45
N ASN A 367 8.25 -13.81 1.38
CA ASN A 367 8.90 -15.13 1.33
C ASN A 367 7.99 -16.32 1.75
N GLY A 368 6.69 -16.07 2.00
CA GLY A 368 5.74 -17.04 2.52
C GLY A 368 5.22 -16.70 3.93
N ASP A 369 5.80 -15.71 4.59
CA ASP A 369 5.38 -15.25 5.91
C ASP A 369 4.42 -14.06 5.77
N HIS A 370 3.31 -14.09 6.50
CA HIS A 370 2.36 -12.97 6.53
C HIS A 370 2.90 -11.84 7.37
N PHE A 371 2.90 -10.63 6.82
CA PHE A 371 3.11 -9.43 7.59
C PHE A 371 1.94 -9.21 8.54
N ARG A 372 2.27 -8.94 9.80
CA ARG A 372 1.33 -8.50 10.84
C ARG A 372 1.76 -7.12 11.32
N GLY A 373 0.86 -6.16 11.26
CA GLY A 373 1.10 -4.75 11.59
C GLY A 373 0.37 -3.86 10.59
N ASP A 374 0.49 -2.54 10.79
CA ASP A 374 -0.08 -1.57 9.87
C ASP A 374 0.71 -1.53 8.54
N VAL A 375 0.12 -2.12 7.51
CA VAL A 375 0.67 -2.16 6.14
C VAL A 375 0.73 -0.80 5.48
N THR A 376 0.00 0.22 5.96
CA THR A 376 0.05 1.55 5.36
C THR A 376 1.21 2.36 5.93
N GLN A 377 1.80 1.92 7.05
CA GLN A 377 2.90 2.59 7.69
C GLN A 377 4.22 2.36 6.95
N ASP A 378 4.77 3.46 6.40
CA ASP A 378 5.99 3.44 5.62
C ASP A 378 7.20 2.80 6.32
N SER A 379 7.38 3.12 7.60
CA SER A 379 8.48 2.57 8.40
C SER A 379 8.36 1.07 8.59
N ALA A 380 7.15 0.57 8.83
CA ALA A 380 6.92 -0.84 9.10
C ALA A 380 7.16 -1.69 7.84
N ILE A 381 6.69 -1.24 6.67
CA ILE A 381 6.97 -1.91 5.39
C ILE A 381 8.48 -1.98 5.14
N TYR A 382 9.15 -0.85 5.28
CA TYR A 382 10.58 -0.73 5.05
C TYR A 382 11.39 -1.65 5.97
N GLU A 383 11.16 -1.56 7.27
CA GLU A 383 11.85 -2.37 8.28
C GLU A 383 11.57 -3.86 8.06
N TYR A 384 10.33 -4.23 7.75
CA TYR A 384 9.96 -5.62 7.48
C TYR A 384 10.69 -6.19 6.27
N ILE A 385 10.66 -5.49 5.14
CA ILE A 385 11.33 -5.94 3.89
C ILE A 385 12.83 -6.01 4.11
N CYS A 386 13.45 -4.93 4.60
CA CYS A 386 14.89 -4.88 4.83
C CYS A 386 15.37 -5.92 5.85
N SER A 387 14.56 -6.28 6.85
CA SER A 387 14.92 -7.33 7.81
C SER A 387 15.05 -8.71 7.15
N SER A 388 14.37 -8.94 6.02
CA SER A 388 14.38 -10.23 5.32
C SER A 388 15.55 -10.39 4.32
N LEU A 389 16.19 -9.29 3.93
CA LEU A 389 17.21 -9.29 2.88
C LEU A 389 18.58 -9.65 3.44
N VAL A 390 19.18 -10.72 2.91
CA VAL A 390 20.51 -11.21 3.30
C VAL A 390 21.34 -11.52 2.05
N PRO A 391 22.48 -10.83 1.81
CA PRO A 391 23.03 -9.73 2.60
C PRO A 391 22.15 -8.48 2.58
N LYS A 392 22.32 -7.61 3.59
CA LYS A 392 21.55 -6.36 3.72
C LYS A 392 22.02 -5.35 2.65
N PRO A 393 21.12 -4.81 1.80
CA PRO A 393 21.45 -3.80 0.78
C PRO A 393 21.88 -2.45 1.39
N GLU A 394 22.53 -1.58 0.59
CA GLU A 394 22.97 -0.24 1.03
C GLU A 394 21.81 0.70 1.38
N SER A 395 20.70 0.57 0.66
CA SER A 395 19.45 1.28 0.90
C SER A 395 18.68 0.77 2.11
N CYS A 396 19.12 -0.34 2.73
CA CYS A 396 18.55 -0.88 3.95
C CYS A 396 19.38 -0.47 5.18
N PHE A 397 18.75 0.25 6.09
CA PHE A 397 19.30 0.82 7.34
C PHE A 397 18.69 0.11 8.55
N ASP A 398 19.30 0.25 9.73
CA ASP A 398 18.79 -0.39 10.96
C ASP A 398 17.60 0.35 11.55
N SER A 399 17.38 1.62 11.16
CA SER A 399 16.16 2.36 11.48
C SER A 399 15.59 3.08 10.26
N TYR A 400 14.25 3.17 10.19
CA TYR A 400 13.59 3.98 9.16
C TYR A 400 13.99 5.48 9.22
N ARG A 401 14.37 5.97 10.41
CA ARG A 401 14.87 7.35 10.58
C ARG A 401 16.16 7.58 9.80
N GLU A 402 17.12 6.66 9.91
CA GLU A 402 18.38 6.72 9.17
C GLU A 402 18.14 6.70 7.66
N TRP A 403 17.23 5.84 7.19
CA TRP A 403 16.84 5.81 5.78
C TRP A 403 16.28 7.15 5.31
N LYS A 404 15.39 7.77 6.10
CA LYS A 404 14.82 9.08 5.77
C LYS A 404 15.89 10.17 5.68
N GLU A 405 16.88 10.15 6.57
CA GLU A 405 18.02 11.07 6.55
C GLU A 405 18.89 10.85 5.31
N PHE A 406 19.23 9.59 5.00
CA PHE A 406 19.97 9.21 3.80
C PHE A 406 19.27 9.68 2.52
N ARG A 407 17.97 9.39 2.39
CA ARG A 407 17.20 9.76 1.19
C ARG A 407 17.08 11.27 1.04
N ASN A 408 16.87 12.00 2.14
CA ASN A 408 16.86 13.46 2.13
C ASN A 408 18.22 14.05 1.72
N LYS A 409 19.32 13.40 2.10
CA LYS A 409 20.67 13.79 1.68
C LYS A 409 20.88 13.55 0.17
N LYS A 410 20.54 12.37 -0.34
CA LYS A 410 20.60 12.05 -1.79
C LYS A 410 19.75 13.02 -2.63
N ILE A 411 18.54 13.35 -2.18
CA ILE A 411 17.68 14.33 -2.88
C ILE A 411 18.35 15.70 -2.94
N LYS A 412 19.02 16.15 -1.86
CA LYS A 412 19.74 17.42 -1.83
C LYS A 412 20.99 17.41 -2.72
N GLU A 413 21.69 16.29 -2.80
CA GLU A 413 22.88 16.12 -3.66
C GLU A 413 22.52 16.06 -5.15
N ASN A 414 21.39 15.44 -5.50
CA ASN A 414 20.87 15.35 -6.87
C ASN A 414 20.01 16.55 -7.28
N ALA A 415 19.74 17.50 -6.37
CA ALA A 415 19.04 18.72 -6.71
C ALA A 415 19.96 19.60 -7.58
N PRO A 416 19.46 20.17 -8.69
CA PRO A 416 20.26 21.05 -9.54
C PRO A 416 20.83 22.19 -8.69
N SER A 417 22.13 22.43 -8.86
CA SER A 417 22.84 23.42 -8.06
C SER A 417 22.21 24.82 -8.26
N GLN A 418 22.35 25.71 -7.26
CA GLN A 418 21.86 27.09 -7.40
C GLN A 418 22.39 27.78 -8.66
N SER A 419 23.60 27.44 -9.11
CA SER A 419 24.18 27.92 -10.36
C SER A 419 23.46 27.40 -11.60
N GLU A 420 23.09 26.12 -11.65
CA GLU A 420 22.37 25.53 -12.77
C GLU A 420 20.96 26.11 -12.93
N MET A 421 20.25 26.34 -11.81
CA MET A 421 18.97 27.04 -11.85
C MET A 421 19.10 28.48 -12.34
N ARG A 422 20.14 29.21 -11.90
CA ARG A 422 20.40 30.59 -12.38
C ARG A 422 20.73 30.62 -13.87
N VAL A 423 21.54 29.68 -14.35
CA VAL A 423 21.87 29.56 -15.78
C VAL A 423 20.62 29.24 -16.61
N GLY A 424 19.79 28.29 -16.16
CA GLY A 424 18.52 27.96 -16.83
C GLY A 424 17.56 29.16 -16.90
N LEU A 425 17.48 29.95 -15.82
CA LEU A 425 16.64 31.14 -15.76
C LEU A 425 17.18 32.26 -16.67
N ILE A 426 18.50 32.44 -16.75
CA ILE A 426 19.14 33.38 -17.69
C ILE A 426 18.85 32.97 -19.14
N ILE A 427 19.01 31.68 -19.49
CA ILE A 427 18.73 31.17 -20.83
C ILE A 427 17.25 31.40 -21.19
N PHE A 428 16.32 31.14 -20.26
CA PHE A 428 14.90 31.39 -20.47
C PHE A 428 14.60 32.86 -20.76
N ILE A 429 15.18 33.79 -19.99
CA ILE A 429 15.03 35.24 -20.22
C ILE A 429 15.57 35.65 -21.60
N ILE A 430 16.73 35.12 -22.01
CA ILE A 430 17.32 35.41 -23.33
C ILE A 430 16.40 34.94 -24.45
N VAL A 431 15.87 33.72 -24.35
CA VAL A 431 14.93 33.15 -25.34
C VAL A 431 13.64 33.98 -25.41
N LEU A 432 13.13 34.43 -24.25
CA LEU A 432 11.96 35.31 -24.18
C LEU A 432 12.20 36.65 -24.89
N ILE A 433 13.35 37.29 -24.63
CA ILE A 433 13.72 38.57 -25.25
C ILE A 433 13.88 38.41 -26.77
N LEU A 434 14.54 37.33 -27.23
CA LEU A 434 14.69 37.03 -28.65
C LEU A 434 13.33 36.78 -29.31
N GLY A 435 12.43 36.07 -28.64
CA GLY A 435 11.05 35.87 -29.10
C GLY A 435 10.29 37.18 -29.25
N ILE A 436 10.39 38.08 -28.26
CA ILE A 436 9.77 39.41 -28.30
C ILE A 436 10.37 40.26 -29.43
N MET A 437 11.69 40.25 -29.62
CA MET A 437 12.32 40.96 -30.75
C MET A 437 11.84 40.45 -32.10
N LEU A 438 11.69 39.14 -32.28
CA LEU A 438 11.16 38.56 -33.52
C LEU A 438 9.70 38.97 -33.77
N ILE A 439 8.88 39.03 -32.71
CA ILE A 439 7.50 39.52 -32.80
C ILE A 439 7.47 41.00 -33.19
N ILE A 440 8.30 41.84 -32.57
CA ILE A 440 8.41 43.26 -32.90
C ILE A 440 8.86 43.44 -34.36
N LEU A 441 9.88 42.71 -34.81
CA LEU A 441 10.34 42.74 -36.21
C LEU A 441 9.26 42.29 -37.18
N PHE A 442 8.47 41.28 -36.82
CA PHE A 442 7.35 40.82 -37.62
C PHE A 442 6.24 41.88 -37.73
N ILE A 443 5.89 42.53 -36.62
CA ILE A 443 4.92 43.63 -36.59
C ILE A 443 5.43 44.82 -37.41
N TYR A 444 6.69 45.21 -37.22
CA TYR A 444 7.33 46.31 -37.96
C TYR A 444 7.33 46.04 -39.46
N LYS A 445 7.74 44.84 -39.88
CA LYS A 445 7.71 44.44 -41.30
C LYS A 445 6.29 44.49 -41.88
N ARG A 446 5.28 44.10 -41.08
CA ARG A 446 3.87 44.16 -41.50
C ARG A 446 3.37 45.60 -41.62
N MET A 447 3.77 46.49 -40.72
CA MET A 447 3.44 47.92 -40.79
C MET A 447 4.09 48.61 -41.99
N VAL A 448 5.40 48.40 -42.20
CA VAL A 448 6.12 48.97 -43.35
C VAL A 448 5.55 48.47 -44.68
N LYS A 449 5.21 47.19 -44.77
CA LYS A 449 4.56 46.64 -45.98
C LYS A 449 3.20 47.32 -46.25
N LYS A 450 2.45 47.64 -45.20
CA LYS A 450 1.17 48.36 -45.31
C LYS A 450 1.40 49.81 -45.78
N GLU A 451 2.35 50.52 -45.19
CA GLU A 451 2.67 51.91 -45.53
C GLU A 451 3.26 52.05 -46.96
N ILE A 452 4.11 51.11 -47.40
CA ILE A 452 4.60 51.03 -48.78
C ILE A 452 3.43 50.78 -49.75
N SER A 453 2.48 49.90 -49.39
CA SER A 453 1.30 49.65 -50.22
C SER A 453 0.37 50.87 -50.33
N GLU A 454 0.23 51.64 -49.25
CA GLU A 454 -0.61 52.84 -49.21
C GLU A 454 0.04 54.04 -49.91
N SER A 455 1.37 54.17 -49.86
CA SER A 455 2.11 55.29 -50.49
C SER A 455 2.42 55.07 -51.98
N MET A 456 2.58 53.83 -52.46
CA MET A 456 2.87 53.55 -53.87
C MET A 456 1.63 53.42 -54.76
N GLY A 457 0.45 53.17 -54.20
CA GLY A 457 -0.80 53.07 -54.98
C GLY A 457 -1.13 54.31 -55.82
N PRO A 458 -1.05 55.54 -55.26
CA PRO A 458 -1.33 56.76 -56.01
C PRO A 458 -0.27 57.07 -57.07
N GLN A 459 1.02 56.85 -56.78
CA GLN A 459 2.12 57.16 -57.70
C GLN A 459 2.17 56.22 -58.91
N VAL A 460 1.87 54.93 -58.70
CA VAL A 460 1.80 53.93 -59.77
C VAL A 460 0.61 54.19 -60.69
N ASN A 461 -0.56 54.53 -60.15
CA ASN A 461 -1.74 54.88 -60.96
C ASN A 461 -1.53 56.16 -61.80
N LEU A 462 -0.79 57.14 -61.26
CA LEU A 462 -0.42 58.37 -61.99
C LEU A 462 0.55 58.09 -63.15
N ALA A 463 1.55 57.22 -62.93
CA ALA A 463 2.49 56.81 -63.97
C ALA A 463 1.81 55.98 -65.07
N ILE A 464 0.88 55.08 -64.71
CA ILE A 464 0.09 54.27 -65.65
C ILE A 464 -0.85 55.16 -66.48
N SER A 465 -1.53 56.13 -65.86
CA SER A 465 -2.37 57.10 -66.56
C SER A 465 -1.58 57.92 -67.58
N ASN A 466 -0.38 58.40 -67.20
CA ASN A 466 0.51 59.12 -68.11
C ASN A 466 0.99 58.24 -69.28
N TYR A 467 1.23 56.94 -69.04
CA TYR A 467 1.61 56.00 -70.10
C TYR A 467 0.48 55.76 -71.11
N PHE A 468 -0.77 55.58 -70.65
CA PHE A 468 -1.92 55.45 -71.54
C PHE A 468 -2.21 56.74 -72.32
N ALA A 469 -2.09 57.91 -71.70
CA ALA A 469 -2.26 59.20 -72.39
C ALA A 469 -1.24 59.43 -73.52
N LEU A 470 0.00 58.96 -73.34
CA LEU A 470 1.06 59.00 -74.36
C LEU A 470 0.84 57.99 -75.49
N ASN A 471 0.22 56.84 -75.21
CA ASN A 471 -0.10 55.85 -76.24
C ASN A 471 -1.33 56.24 -77.06
N ASP A 472 -2.37 56.82 -76.45
CA ASP A 472 -3.56 57.28 -77.18
C ASP A 472 -3.26 58.43 -78.16
N THR A 473 -2.25 59.25 -77.86
CA THR A 473 -1.74 60.28 -78.79
C THR A 473 -0.97 59.68 -79.97
N GLN A 474 -0.38 58.48 -79.84
CA GLN A 474 0.26 57.78 -80.96
C GLN A 474 -0.75 57.06 -81.87
N THR A 475 -1.87 56.57 -81.34
CA THR A 475 -2.93 55.94 -82.14
C THR A 475 -3.76 56.95 -82.94
N SER A 476 -3.98 58.16 -82.42
CA SER A 476 -4.71 59.22 -83.14
C SER A 476 -3.97 59.74 -84.39
N ASN A 477 -2.63 59.77 -84.36
CA ASN A 477 -1.81 60.21 -85.51
C ASN A 477 -1.67 59.15 -86.62
N LYS A 478 -2.12 57.91 -86.42
CA LYS A 478 -2.09 56.85 -87.45
C LYS A 478 -3.35 56.79 -88.32
N ASN A 479 -4.44 57.47 -87.95
CA ASN A 479 -5.71 57.46 -88.68
C ASN A 479 -5.99 58.75 -89.50
N LYS A 480 -4.99 59.62 -89.68
CA LYS A 480 -5.01 60.70 -90.69
C LYS A 480 -3.96 60.40 -91.76
N LYS A 481 -4.32 59.50 -92.68
CA LYS A 481 -3.73 59.42 -94.03
C LYS A 481 -4.81 59.03 -95.01
#